data_AF-A0A6H9LLM8-F1
#
_entry.id   AF-A0A6H9LLM8-F1
#
_cell.length_a   1.000
_cell.length_b   1.000
_cell.length_c   1.000
_cell.angle_alpha   90.00
_cell.angle_beta   90.00
_cell.angle_gamma   90.00
#
_symmetry.space_group_name_H-M   'P 1'
#
loop_
_entity.id
_entity.type
_entity.pdbx_description
1 polymer ?
#
loop_
_entity_poly.entity_id
_entity_poly.type
_entity_poly.pdbx_seq_one_letter_code
_entity_poly.pdbx_strand_id
1 'polypeptide(L)'
;MKIIKIAAAVLFTLLLLYVARKNAMNQPRLYTHIENGFSFEYTSVPKGFEDSIVTIPIKITGPLSDSVKPVFRKAKFIQDETTDIRRYDVAPMFLTDTANSIWSTKLTAGMRGKKTYYYFEIKDNSGGTRAKFTMEDEKPFVFKFIGIVPSIVLVTHIALIFATFFLVTLAAVYAVPLITGNTTDTIPIAKFTLWAVILCFLGGYPIGFAMNWFAFNGLWEGVPFGTDATDNKTQLWFVYLLFLLFSLIGSLKGKPKLDLVSSKTVGWLAVGSFVNTLFIFLIPHSIQFTPNFTITVCWSYIGFFVLLYLILLIKKLTSKSHGK
;
A
#
# COMPACT_ATOMS: atom_id res chain seq x y z
N MET A 1 30.98 -9.11 17.02
CA MET A 1 29.77 -9.80 16.48
C MET A 1 28.47 -8.98 16.58
N LYS A 2 28.13 -8.34 17.71
CA LYS A 2 26.88 -7.54 17.82
C LYS A 2 26.80 -6.36 16.83
N ILE A 3 27.90 -5.61 16.65
CA ILE A 3 27.96 -4.46 15.71
C ILE A 3 27.67 -4.89 14.28
N ILE A 4 28.25 -6.01 13.82
CA ILE A 4 28.01 -6.55 12.46
C ILE A 4 26.53 -6.89 12.25
N LYS A 5 25.87 -7.51 13.25
CA LYS A 5 24.44 -7.84 13.17
C LYS A 5 23.57 -6.59 13.05
N ILE A 6 23.90 -5.54 13.82
CA ILE A 6 23.19 -4.26 13.76
C ILE A 6 23.43 -3.59 12.40
N ALA A 7 24.67 -3.55 11.92
CA ALA A 7 25.02 -2.98 10.62
C ALA A 7 24.28 -3.70 9.47
N ALA A 8 24.19 -5.02 9.51
CA ALA A 8 23.41 -5.80 8.54
C ALA A 8 21.92 -5.41 8.59
N ALA A 9 21.33 -5.30 9.79
CA ALA A 9 19.93 -4.92 9.94
C ALA A 9 19.65 -3.49 9.42
N VAL A 10 20.56 -2.55 9.66
CA VAL A 10 20.49 -1.19 9.10
C VAL A 10 20.53 -1.24 7.56
N LEU A 11 21.48 -1.99 6.99
CA LEU A 11 21.62 -2.10 5.54
C LEU A 11 20.37 -2.67 4.88
N PHE A 12 19.80 -3.74 5.41
CA PHE A 12 18.53 -4.30 4.90
C PHE A 12 17.36 -3.33 5.04
N THR A 13 17.30 -2.56 6.13
CA THR A 13 16.27 -1.52 6.35
C THR A 13 16.36 -0.42 5.31
N LEU A 14 17.58 0.08 5.03
CA LEU A 14 17.80 1.09 4.01
C LEU A 14 17.50 0.58 2.60
N LEU A 15 17.86 -0.67 2.30
CA LEU A 15 17.56 -1.31 1.03
C LEU A 15 16.04 -1.42 0.81
N LEU A 16 15.30 -1.86 1.83
CA LEU A 16 13.84 -1.94 1.72
C LEU A 16 13.21 -0.55 1.54
N LEU A 17 13.71 0.48 2.23
CA LEU A 17 13.25 1.86 2.06
C LEU A 17 13.44 2.33 0.60
N TYR A 18 14.60 2.01 0.01
CA TYR A 18 14.88 2.32 -1.39
C TYR A 18 13.88 1.62 -2.33
N VAL A 19 13.66 0.32 -2.14
CA VAL A 19 12.71 -0.46 -2.96
C VAL A 19 11.27 0.04 -2.80
N ALA A 20 10.83 0.27 -1.57
CA ALA A 20 9.49 0.80 -1.28
C ALA A 20 9.24 2.15 -1.95
N ARG A 21 10.26 3.03 -1.96
CA ARG A 21 10.19 4.32 -2.67
C ARG A 21 10.06 4.17 -4.18
N LYS A 22 10.76 3.19 -4.78
CA LYS A 22 10.69 2.90 -6.22
C LYS A 22 9.37 2.22 -6.63
N ASN A 23 8.80 1.40 -5.76
CA ASN A 23 7.54 0.67 -6.00
C ASN A 23 6.27 1.48 -5.68
N ALA A 24 6.39 2.77 -5.32
CA ALA A 24 5.22 3.61 -5.07
C ALA A 24 4.47 3.90 -6.38
N MET A 25 3.26 3.35 -6.56
CA MET A 25 2.50 3.43 -7.81
C MET A 25 1.85 4.78 -8.11
N ASN A 26 1.90 5.74 -7.18
CA ASN A 26 1.31 7.07 -7.34
C ASN A 26 2.25 8.04 -8.08
N GLN A 27 3.10 7.53 -8.97
CA GLN A 27 3.99 8.35 -9.80
C GLN A 27 3.26 8.74 -11.10
N PRO A 28 3.43 9.99 -11.57
CA PRO A 28 2.98 10.38 -12.89
C PRO A 28 3.53 9.43 -13.96
N ARG A 29 2.67 9.00 -14.89
CA ARG A 29 3.05 8.15 -16.03
C ARG A 29 2.75 8.88 -17.34
N LEU A 30 3.65 8.73 -18.30
CA LEU A 30 3.47 9.25 -19.64
C LEU A 30 2.56 8.30 -20.43
N TYR A 31 1.54 8.85 -21.05
CA TYR A 31 0.65 8.19 -21.99
C TYR A 31 0.72 8.95 -23.31
N THR A 32 0.82 8.20 -24.40
CA THR A 32 0.81 8.75 -25.76
C THR A 32 -0.25 8.05 -26.58
N HIS A 33 -0.98 8.80 -27.39
CA HIS A 33 -2.01 8.25 -28.28
C HIS A 33 -2.07 9.06 -29.56
N ILE A 34 -2.38 8.38 -30.68
CA ILE A 34 -2.53 9.01 -31.98
C ILE A 34 -3.81 8.49 -32.61
N GLU A 35 -4.69 9.40 -33.01
CA GLU A 35 -5.96 9.07 -33.64
C GLU A 35 -6.36 10.17 -34.62
N ASN A 36 -6.78 9.80 -35.82
CA ASN A 36 -7.33 10.71 -36.84
C ASN A 36 -6.45 11.95 -37.11
N GLY A 37 -5.12 11.80 -37.05
CA GLY A 37 -4.15 12.88 -37.27
C GLY A 37 -3.88 13.78 -36.06
N PHE A 38 -4.47 13.48 -34.91
CA PHE A 38 -4.19 14.13 -33.63
C PHE A 38 -3.25 13.26 -32.80
N SER A 39 -2.28 13.89 -32.16
CA SER A 39 -1.37 13.27 -31.19
C SER A 39 -1.60 13.87 -29.82
N PHE A 40 -1.71 12.98 -28.84
CA PHE A 40 -1.87 13.27 -27.43
C PHE A 40 -0.64 12.80 -26.67
N GLU A 41 -0.08 13.67 -25.85
CA GLU A 41 1.02 13.36 -24.93
C GLU A 41 0.63 13.86 -23.54
N TYR A 42 0.34 12.93 -22.63
CA TYR A 42 -0.20 13.22 -21.31
C TYR A 42 0.61 12.56 -20.21
N THR A 43 1.10 13.37 -19.27
CA THR A 43 1.65 12.87 -18.01
C THR A 43 0.56 12.89 -16.95
N SER A 44 0.16 11.71 -16.45
CA SER A 44 -0.97 11.60 -15.55
C SER A 44 -0.78 12.37 -14.25
N VAL A 45 -1.84 13.03 -13.80
CA VAL A 45 -1.91 13.64 -12.46
C VAL A 45 -2.76 12.71 -11.58
N PRO A 46 -2.14 11.81 -10.78
CA PRO A 46 -2.89 10.74 -10.11
C PRO A 46 -3.71 11.24 -8.90
N LYS A 47 -3.35 12.37 -8.30
CA LYS A 47 -3.96 12.87 -7.06
C LYS A 47 -3.85 14.38 -6.90
N GLY A 48 -4.74 14.94 -6.08
CA GLY A 48 -4.69 16.32 -5.63
C GLY A 48 -5.40 16.54 -4.30
N PHE A 49 -5.16 17.69 -3.68
CA PHE A 49 -5.76 17.99 -2.38
C PHE A 49 -7.24 18.34 -2.52
N GLU A 50 -8.03 17.95 -1.51
CA GLU A 50 -9.48 18.18 -1.47
C GLU A 50 -9.86 19.64 -1.62
N ASP A 51 -9.05 20.58 -1.11
CA ASP A 51 -9.31 22.02 -1.19
C ASP A 51 -8.52 22.74 -2.30
N SER A 52 -7.87 21.99 -3.18
CA SER A 52 -7.03 22.55 -4.24
C SER A 52 -7.69 22.50 -5.61
N ILE A 53 -7.45 23.54 -6.41
CA ILE A 53 -7.75 23.51 -7.84
C ILE A 53 -6.54 22.90 -8.54
N VAL A 54 -6.73 21.74 -9.17
CA VAL A 54 -5.64 21.04 -9.85
C VAL A 54 -5.73 21.27 -11.35
N THR A 55 -4.61 21.66 -11.95
CA THR A 55 -4.51 21.82 -13.40
C THR A 55 -4.15 20.47 -14.01
N ILE A 56 -4.89 20.05 -15.03
CA ILE A 56 -4.61 18.84 -15.81
C ILE A 56 -4.04 19.30 -17.17
N PRO A 57 -2.71 19.30 -17.34
CA PRO A 57 -2.07 19.67 -18.60
C PRO A 57 -1.97 18.46 -19.53
N ILE A 58 -2.12 18.70 -20.83
CA ILE A 58 -1.90 17.71 -21.88
C ILE A 58 -1.34 18.41 -23.11
N LYS A 59 -0.38 17.80 -23.78
CA LYS A 59 0.10 18.28 -25.08
C LYS A 59 -0.73 17.63 -26.18
N ILE A 60 -1.32 18.47 -27.02
CA ILE A 60 -2.18 18.02 -28.13
C ILE A 60 -1.71 18.73 -29.40
N THR A 61 -1.29 17.94 -30.39
CA THR A 61 -0.87 18.44 -31.71
C THR A 61 -1.71 17.81 -32.81
N GLY A 62 -2.01 18.55 -33.88
CA GLY A 62 -2.82 18.05 -34.99
C GLY A 62 -3.57 19.20 -35.69
N PRO A 63 -4.56 18.91 -36.55
CA PRO A 63 -5.34 19.92 -37.26
C PRO A 63 -6.39 20.60 -36.35
N LEU A 64 -5.94 21.16 -35.22
CA LEU A 64 -6.77 21.96 -34.31
C LEU A 64 -7.08 23.31 -34.96
N SER A 65 -8.31 23.80 -34.75
CA SER A 65 -8.78 25.08 -35.31
C SER A 65 -9.90 25.66 -34.45
N ASP A 66 -10.42 26.83 -34.82
CA ASP A 66 -11.56 27.41 -34.12
C ASP A 66 -12.82 26.55 -34.14
N SER A 67 -12.93 25.65 -35.13
CA SER A 67 -14.04 24.71 -35.29
C SER A 67 -13.75 23.31 -34.77
N VAL A 68 -12.52 23.02 -34.32
CA VAL A 68 -12.09 21.72 -33.82
C VAL A 68 -11.24 21.92 -32.57
N LYS A 69 -11.86 21.72 -31.40
CA LYS A 69 -11.28 22.08 -30.10
C LYS A 69 -11.18 20.88 -29.16
N PRO A 70 -10.12 20.81 -28.35
CA PRO A 70 -10.01 19.81 -27.31
C PRO A 70 -10.97 20.13 -26.16
N VAL A 71 -11.60 19.08 -25.66
CA VAL A 71 -12.49 19.12 -24.50
C VAL A 71 -12.06 18.07 -23.49
N PHE A 72 -12.27 18.42 -22.23
CA PHE A 72 -12.08 17.53 -21.11
C PHE A 72 -13.42 17.00 -20.68
N ARG A 73 -13.52 15.70 -20.46
CA ARG A 73 -14.76 15.12 -19.97
C ARG A 73 -14.58 14.50 -18.61
N LYS A 74 -15.50 14.77 -17.70
CA LYS A 74 -15.39 14.43 -16.29
C LYS A 74 -16.65 13.72 -15.80
N ALA A 75 -16.45 12.66 -15.03
CA ALA A 75 -17.52 11.97 -14.33
C ALA A 75 -18.24 12.93 -13.37
N LYS A 76 -19.57 12.94 -13.44
CA LYS A 76 -20.44 13.59 -12.47
C LYS A 76 -20.36 12.89 -11.13
N PHE A 77 -20.90 13.54 -10.11
CA PHE A 77 -21.14 12.90 -8.81
C PHE A 77 -21.95 11.60 -9.02
N ILE A 78 -21.51 10.50 -8.39
CA ILE A 78 -22.09 9.13 -8.47
C ILE A 78 -21.68 8.32 -9.73
N GLN A 79 -21.11 8.94 -10.76
CA GLN A 79 -20.63 8.20 -11.94
C GLN A 79 -19.30 7.49 -11.66
N ASP A 80 -19.14 6.32 -12.26
CA ASP A 80 -17.98 5.45 -12.10
C ASP A 80 -17.28 5.14 -13.44
N GLU A 81 -16.28 4.27 -13.39
CA GLU A 81 -15.50 3.85 -14.57
C GLU A 81 -16.33 3.08 -15.61
N THR A 82 -17.49 2.53 -15.24
CA THR A 82 -18.37 1.77 -16.14
C THR A 82 -19.45 2.64 -16.78
N THR A 83 -19.60 3.86 -16.27
CA THR A 83 -20.62 4.79 -16.75
C THR A 83 -20.30 5.20 -18.18
N ASP A 84 -21.32 5.13 -19.06
CA ASP A 84 -21.21 5.56 -20.46
C ASP A 84 -20.62 6.97 -20.54
N ILE A 85 -19.53 7.06 -21.31
CA ILE A 85 -18.76 8.26 -21.63
C ILE A 85 -19.65 9.44 -22.06
N ARG A 86 -20.77 9.19 -22.72
CA ARG A 86 -21.67 10.26 -23.18
C ARG A 86 -22.36 10.99 -22.03
N ARG A 87 -22.41 10.40 -20.84
CA ARG A 87 -23.09 10.94 -19.64
C ARG A 87 -22.20 11.85 -18.78
N TYR A 88 -20.91 11.90 -19.06
CA TYR A 88 -19.96 12.75 -18.33
C TYR A 88 -20.12 14.21 -18.76
N ASP A 89 -19.81 15.13 -17.84
CA ASP A 89 -19.79 16.55 -18.16
C ASP A 89 -18.65 16.91 -19.10
N VAL A 90 -18.91 17.86 -19.99
CA VAL A 90 -17.93 18.39 -20.93
C VAL A 90 -17.46 19.74 -20.43
N ALA A 91 -16.15 19.88 -20.23
CA ALA A 91 -15.49 21.13 -19.92
C ALA A 91 -14.55 21.53 -21.07
N PRO A 92 -14.49 22.81 -21.46
CA PRO A 92 -13.52 23.26 -22.44
C PRO A 92 -12.10 23.12 -21.89
N MET A 93 -11.15 22.90 -22.78
CA MET A 93 -9.73 23.04 -22.49
C MET A 93 -9.22 24.36 -23.06
N PHE A 94 -8.25 24.95 -22.38
CA PHE A 94 -7.64 26.22 -22.76
C PHE A 94 -6.18 25.99 -23.12
N LEU A 95 -5.74 26.58 -24.23
CA LEU A 95 -4.34 26.58 -24.61
C LEU A 95 -3.57 27.45 -23.62
N THR A 96 -2.67 26.83 -22.84
CA THR A 96 -1.87 27.52 -21.82
C THR A 96 -0.42 27.72 -22.23
N ASP A 97 0.09 26.93 -23.17
CA ASP A 97 1.40 27.16 -23.78
C ASP A 97 1.31 26.92 -25.29
N THR A 98 1.36 28.01 -26.05
CA THR A 98 1.29 27.98 -27.51
C THR A 98 2.54 27.35 -28.14
N ALA A 99 3.73 27.53 -27.55
CA ALA A 99 4.98 27.03 -28.12
C ALA A 99 5.06 25.50 -28.05
N ASN A 100 4.56 24.93 -26.95
CA ASN A 100 4.57 23.48 -26.70
C ASN A 100 3.23 22.79 -26.98
N SER A 101 2.22 23.54 -27.49
CA SER A 101 0.85 23.04 -27.72
C SER A 101 0.22 22.40 -26.48
N ILE A 102 0.42 23.00 -25.31
CA ILE A 102 -0.12 22.51 -24.04
C ILE A 102 -1.50 23.11 -23.81
N TRP A 103 -2.46 22.22 -23.71
CA TRP A 103 -3.83 22.51 -23.31
C TRP A 103 -4.03 22.09 -21.87
N SER A 104 -4.84 22.84 -21.13
CA SER A 104 -5.16 22.46 -19.77
C SER A 104 -6.60 22.78 -19.41
N THR A 105 -7.06 22.08 -18.37
CA THR A 105 -8.30 22.42 -17.69
C THR A 105 -8.09 22.39 -16.18
N LYS A 106 -9.00 23.05 -15.46
CA LYS A 106 -8.99 23.09 -14.01
C LYS A 106 -9.97 22.06 -13.47
N LEU A 107 -9.45 21.12 -12.70
CA LEU A 107 -10.24 20.17 -11.94
C LEU A 107 -10.53 20.78 -10.57
N THR A 108 -11.81 20.99 -10.28
CA THR A 108 -12.26 21.45 -8.97
C THR A 108 -12.09 20.39 -7.89
N ALA A 109 -11.84 20.90 -6.68
CA ALA A 109 -11.92 20.23 -5.39
C ALA A 109 -13.02 19.17 -5.31
N GLY A 110 -12.74 18.08 -4.60
CA GLY A 110 -13.65 16.97 -4.36
C GLY A 110 -13.36 16.34 -3.00
N MET A 111 -14.33 15.61 -2.45
CA MET A 111 -14.19 15.00 -1.12
C MET A 111 -12.98 14.04 -1.06
N ARG A 112 -12.10 14.21 -0.07
CA ARG A 112 -10.99 13.29 0.17
C ARG A 112 -11.44 11.83 0.23
N GLY A 113 -10.61 10.93 -0.26
CA GLY A 113 -10.91 9.49 -0.37
C GLY A 113 -11.73 9.12 -1.61
N LYS A 114 -12.40 10.07 -2.27
CA LYS A 114 -13.14 9.82 -3.51
C LYS A 114 -12.24 9.94 -4.74
N LYS A 115 -12.71 9.34 -5.83
CA LYS A 115 -12.07 9.37 -7.15
C LYS A 115 -13.01 10.04 -8.14
N THR A 116 -12.46 10.65 -9.18
CA THR A 116 -13.19 11.09 -10.37
C THR A 116 -12.50 10.54 -11.61
N TYR A 117 -13.29 10.27 -12.63
CA TYR A 117 -12.88 9.65 -13.88
C TYR A 117 -12.94 10.69 -15.00
N TYR A 118 -12.00 10.66 -15.92
CA TYR A 118 -11.94 11.62 -17.01
C TYR A 118 -11.25 11.09 -18.26
N TYR A 119 -11.41 11.80 -19.37
CA TYR A 119 -10.76 11.56 -20.64
C TYR A 119 -10.70 12.85 -21.45
N PHE A 120 -9.91 12.78 -22.52
CA PHE A 120 -9.77 13.88 -23.46
C PHE A 120 -10.50 13.51 -24.75
N GLU A 121 -11.21 14.46 -25.33
CA GLU A 121 -11.81 14.34 -26.65
C GLU A 121 -11.45 15.56 -27.47
N ILE A 122 -11.45 15.40 -28.79
CA ILE A 122 -11.45 16.50 -29.73
C ILE A 122 -12.82 16.55 -30.37
N LYS A 123 -13.49 17.70 -30.28
CA LYS A 123 -14.82 17.89 -30.82
C LYS A 123 -14.82 18.95 -31.90
N ASP A 124 -15.68 18.75 -32.89
CA ASP A 124 -16.02 19.80 -33.84
C ASP A 124 -17.18 20.69 -33.35
N ASN A 125 -17.42 21.80 -34.04
CA ASN A 125 -18.53 22.72 -33.74
C ASN A 125 -19.93 22.10 -33.90
N SER A 126 -20.07 20.98 -34.62
CA SER A 126 -21.33 20.24 -34.71
C SER A 126 -21.54 19.29 -33.53
N GLY A 127 -20.57 19.19 -32.62
CA GLY A 127 -20.57 18.30 -31.47
C GLY A 127 -20.05 16.89 -31.76
N GLY A 128 -19.59 16.63 -32.98
CA GLY A 128 -19.01 15.36 -33.41
C GLY A 128 -17.63 15.12 -32.80
N THR A 129 -17.39 13.92 -32.30
CA THR A 129 -16.08 13.50 -31.76
C THR A 129 -15.14 13.15 -32.92
N ARG A 130 -14.00 13.84 -33.00
CA ARG A 130 -12.95 13.63 -34.02
C ARG A 130 -11.82 12.73 -33.55
N ALA A 131 -11.52 12.74 -32.25
CA ALA A 131 -10.57 11.83 -31.63
C ALA A 131 -10.87 11.72 -30.13
N LYS A 132 -10.48 10.61 -29.51
CA LYS A 132 -10.65 10.35 -28.09
C LYS A 132 -9.35 9.82 -27.52
N PHE A 133 -9.03 10.20 -26.29
CA PHE A 133 -7.89 9.66 -25.59
C PHE A 133 -8.27 9.12 -24.21
N THR A 134 -8.07 7.82 -24.05
CA THR A 134 -8.30 7.02 -22.85
C THR A 134 -7.03 6.28 -22.45
N MET A 135 -7.05 5.68 -21.26
CA MET A 135 -6.07 4.66 -20.90
C MET A 135 -6.24 3.41 -21.78
N GLU A 136 -5.32 2.46 -21.63
CA GLU A 136 -5.44 1.11 -22.22
C GLU A 136 -6.81 0.48 -21.90
N ASP A 137 -7.32 -0.34 -22.82
CA ASP A 137 -8.66 -0.95 -22.77
C ASP A 137 -9.83 0.04 -22.72
N GLU A 138 -9.67 1.24 -23.29
CA GLU A 138 -10.68 2.32 -23.29
C GLU A 138 -11.10 2.82 -21.90
N LYS A 139 -10.31 2.53 -20.87
CA LYS A 139 -10.62 2.93 -19.49
C LYS A 139 -10.40 4.43 -19.28
N PRO A 140 -11.21 5.08 -18.43
CA PRO A 140 -10.99 6.48 -18.11
C PRO A 140 -9.73 6.67 -17.27
N PHE A 141 -9.11 7.84 -17.38
CA PHE A 141 -8.09 8.26 -16.44
C PHE A 141 -8.70 8.50 -15.07
N VAL A 142 -7.94 8.21 -14.02
CA VAL A 142 -8.40 8.30 -12.63
C VAL A 142 -7.67 9.44 -11.92
N PHE A 143 -8.43 10.26 -11.18
CA PHE A 143 -7.90 11.26 -10.27
C PHE A 143 -8.44 11.01 -8.86
N LYS A 144 -7.56 10.91 -7.85
CA LYS A 144 -7.96 10.72 -6.44
C LYS A 144 -7.83 12.01 -5.65
N PHE A 145 -8.88 12.39 -4.93
CA PHE A 145 -8.84 13.49 -3.97
C PHE A 145 -8.28 13.00 -2.64
N ILE A 146 -7.35 13.75 -2.06
CA ILE A 146 -6.70 13.43 -0.79
C ILE A 146 -6.76 14.61 0.17
N GLY A 147 -6.88 14.34 1.46
CA GLY A 147 -6.73 15.37 2.48
C GLY A 147 -5.25 15.61 2.84
N ILE A 148 -4.99 16.72 3.53
CA ILE A 148 -3.66 17.03 4.06
C ILE A 148 -3.43 16.22 5.34
N VAL A 149 -2.38 15.42 5.37
CA VAL A 149 -1.97 14.67 6.56
C VAL A 149 -0.98 15.52 7.36
N PRO A 150 -1.25 15.79 8.65
CA PRO A 150 -0.31 16.52 9.51
C PRO A 150 1.07 15.84 9.52
N SER A 151 2.14 16.62 9.35
CA SER A 151 3.51 16.09 9.26
C SER A 151 3.91 15.25 10.47
N ILE A 152 3.45 15.61 11.68
CA ILE A 152 3.72 14.84 12.89
C ILE A 152 3.13 13.43 12.84
N VAL A 153 1.93 13.27 12.29
CA VAL A 153 1.26 11.97 12.14
C VAL A 153 2.02 11.14 11.10
N LEU A 154 2.33 11.73 9.95
CA LEU A 154 3.06 11.07 8.87
C LEU A 154 4.46 10.60 9.31
N VAL A 155 5.24 11.49 9.94
CA VAL A 155 6.61 11.18 10.40
C VAL A 155 6.57 10.12 11.50
N THR A 156 5.64 10.22 12.45
CA THR A 156 5.48 9.23 13.52
C THR A 156 5.11 7.86 12.95
N HIS A 157 4.16 7.79 12.02
CA HIS A 157 3.79 6.54 11.35
C HIS A 157 4.99 5.88 10.69
N ILE A 158 5.69 6.64 9.84
CA ILE A 158 6.86 6.17 9.10
C ILE A 158 7.92 5.65 10.08
N ALA A 159 8.24 6.41 11.13
CA ALA A 159 9.24 6.02 12.12
C ALA A 159 8.88 4.69 12.81
N LEU A 160 7.62 4.49 13.20
CA LEU A 160 7.15 3.27 13.86
C LEU A 160 7.20 2.04 12.92
N ILE A 161 6.81 2.22 11.65
CA ILE A 161 6.87 1.15 10.65
C ILE A 161 8.32 0.75 10.37
N PHE A 162 9.23 1.70 10.20
CA PHE A 162 10.65 1.41 9.99
C PHE A 162 11.32 0.79 11.23
N ALA A 163 10.99 1.25 12.43
CA ALA A 163 11.50 0.66 13.65
C ALA A 163 11.00 -0.79 13.83
N THR A 164 9.76 -1.09 13.44
CA THR A 164 9.23 -2.46 13.40
C THR A 164 10.04 -3.32 12.44
N PHE A 165 10.26 -2.86 11.21
CA PHE A 165 11.05 -3.61 10.22
C PHE A 165 12.48 -3.88 10.70
N PHE A 166 13.11 -2.88 11.32
CA PHE A 166 14.44 -3.02 11.89
C PHE A 166 14.49 -4.11 12.96
N LEU A 167 13.51 -4.15 13.88
CA LEU A 167 13.42 -5.18 14.92
C LEU A 167 13.15 -6.57 14.36
N VAL A 168 12.30 -6.69 13.33
CA VAL A 168 12.07 -7.95 12.61
C VAL A 168 13.37 -8.44 11.96
N THR A 169 14.13 -7.53 11.36
CA THR A 169 15.43 -7.87 10.75
C THR A 169 16.44 -8.30 11.80
N LEU A 170 16.48 -7.62 12.95
CA LEU A 170 17.31 -8.06 14.09
C LEU A 170 16.90 -9.44 14.57
N ALA A 171 15.61 -9.72 14.73
CA ALA A 171 15.14 -11.05 15.12
C ALA A 171 15.62 -12.13 14.14
N ALA A 172 15.53 -11.90 12.82
CA ALA A 172 16.02 -12.82 11.80
C ALA A 172 17.54 -13.00 11.81
N VAL A 173 18.32 -11.93 12.00
CA VAL A 173 19.78 -12.04 12.10
C VAL A 173 20.22 -12.78 13.38
N TYR A 174 19.48 -12.60 14.49
CA TYR A 174 19.71 -13.34 15.72
C TYR A 174 19.22 -14.78 15.66
N ALA A 175 18.37 -15.13 14.70
CA ALA A 175 17.89 -16.49 14.48
C ALA A 175 18.92 -17.43 13.85
N VAL A 176 19.89 -16.90 13.08
CA VAL A 176 20.88 -17.74 12.36
C VAL A 176 21.59 -18.75 13.27
N PRO A 177 22.14 -18.36 14.44
CA PRO A 177 22.79 -19.32 15.35
C PRO A 177 21.84 -20.37 15.95
N LEU A 178 20.53 -20.11 16.04
CA LEU A 178 19.55 -21.09 16.51
C LEU A 178 19.28 -22.14 15.44
N ILE A 179 19.30 -21.73 14.17
CA ILE A 179 19.09 -22.64 13.02
C ILE A 179 20.30 -23.56 12.85
N THR A 180 21.51 -23.02 13.00
CA THR A 180 22.77 -23.78 12.88
C THR A 180 23.09 -24.63 14.11
N GLY A 181 22.31 -24.50 15.20
CA GLY A 181 22.53 -25.24 16.44
C GLY A 181 23.66 -24.67 17.32
N ASN A 182 24.20 -23.49 16.99
CA ASN A 182 25.27 -22.83 17.75
C ASN A 182 24.77 -22.23 19.07
N THR A 183 23.46 -22.08 19.25
CA THR A 183 22.84 -21.65 20.51
C THR A 183 21.39 -22.11 20.60
N THR A 184 20.86 -22.14 21.82
CA THR A 184 19.44 -22.39 22.11
C THR A 184 18.75 -21.17 22.73
N ASP A 185 19.45 -20.04 22.88
CA ASP A 185 18.92 -18.83 23.52
C ASP A 185 17.97 -18.06 22.59
N THR A 186 16.69 -18.10 22.93
CA THR A 186 15.57 -17.48 22.22
C THR A 186 15.17 -16.12 22.83
N ILE A 187 15.75 -15.72 23.96
CA ILE A 187 15.37 -14.49 24.69
C ILE A 187 15.57 -13.22 23.85
N PRO A 188 16.69 -13.04 23.11
CA PRO A 188 16.87 -11.85 22.28
C PRO A 188 15.77 -11.71 21.23
N ILE A 189 15.44 -12.82 20.55
CA ILE A 189 14.38 -12.87 19.53
C ILE A 189 13.04 -12.49 20.14
N ALA A 190 12.70 -13.06 21.31
CA ALA A 190 11.46 -12.72 22.00
C ALA A 190 11.33 -11.23 22.32
N LYS A 191 12.41 -10.59 22.78
CA LYS A 191 12.43 -9.14 23.06
C LYS A 191 12.26 -8.31 21.79
N PHE A 192 12.96 -8.65 20.71
CA PHE A 192 12.81 -7.94 19.44
C PHE A 192 11.41 -8.10 18.86
N THR A 193 10.85 -9.31 18.89
CA THR A 193 9.48 -9.57 18.44
C THR A 193 8.45 -8.81 19.29
N LEU A 194 8.62 -8.75 20.62
CA LEU A 194 7.71 -7.99 21.49
C LEU A 194 7.67 -6.51 21.10
N TRP A 195 8.84 -5.89 20.97
CA TRP A 195 8.91 -4.48 20.56
C TRP A 195 8.40 -4.29 19.14
N ALA A 196 8.67 -5.22 18.21
CA ALA A 196 8.11 -5.17 16.86
C ALA A 196 6.58 -5.22 16.89
N VAL A 197 5.96 -6.09 17.70
CA VAL A 197 4.50 -6.14 17.86
C VAL A 197 3.96 -4.82 18.39
N ILE A 198 4.59 -4.23 19.43
CA ILE A 198 4.14 -2.95 20.01
C ILE A 198 4.24 -1.82 18.98
N LEU A 199 5.37 -1.70 18.28
CA LEU A 199 5.58 -0.62 17.30
C LEU A 199 4.72 -0.83 16.05
N CYS A 200 4.52 -2.07 15.61
CA CYS A 200 3.62 -2.41 14.52
C CYS A 200 2.18 -2.06 14.88
N PHE A 201 1.77 -2.34 16.11
CA PHE A 201 0.44 -2.00 16.59
C PHE A 201 0.23 -0.49 16.60
N LEU A 202 1.13 0.26 17.25
CA LEU A 202 1.03 1.72 17.36
C LEU A 202 1.10 2.41 15.99
N GLY A 203 2.04 1.98 15.14
CA GLY A 203 2.22 2.54 13.80
C GLY A 203 1.09 2.18 12.86
N GLY A 204 0.65 0.92 12.88
CA GLY A 204 -0.34 0.37 11.95
C GLY A 204 -1.79 0.70 12.28
N TYR A 205 -2.15 0.75 13.57
CA TYR A 205 -3.55 0.92 14.01
C TYR A 205 -3.82 2.35 14.49
N PRO A 206 -3.46 2.83 15.71
CA PRO A 206 -3.79 4.20 16.11
C PRO A 206 -3.29 5.29 15.16
N ILE A 207 -2.00 5.25 14.80
CA ILE A 207 -1.40 6.25 13.92
C ILE A 207 -1.80 6.00 12.46
N GLY A 208 -1.95 4.73 12.05
CA GLY A 208 -2.46 4.38 10.73
C GLY A 208 -3.90 4.85 10.50
N PHE A 209 -4.79 4.66 11.47
CA PHE A 209 -6.16 5.16 11.44
C PHE A 209 -6.20 6.69 11.35
N ALA A 210 -5.36 7.37 12.13
CA ALA A 210 -5.24 8.82 12.04
C ALA A 210 -4.79 9.25 10.62
N MET A 211 -3.78 8.59 10.05
CA MET A 211 -3.34 8.85 8.68
C MET A 211 -4.46 8.63 7.65
N ASN A 212 -5.16 7.51 7.70
CA ASN A 212 -6.27 7.20 6.80
C ASN A 212 -7.41 8.21 6.94
N TRP A 213 -7.70 8.65 8.17
CA TRP A 213 -8.73 9.64 8.44
C TRP A 213 -8.41 10.97 7.76
N PHE A 214 -7.19 11.48 7.96
CA PHE A 214 -6.75 12.72 7.34
C PHE A 214 -6.66 12.61 5.82
N ALA A 215 -6.17 11.49 5.29
CA ALA A 215 -5.95 11.34 3.86
C ALA A 215 -7.23 11.03 3.07
N PHE A 216 -8.13 10.22 3.63
CA PHE A 216 -9.21 9.55 2.90
C PHE A 216 -10.58 9.58 3.59
N ASN A 217 -10.69 10.18 4.78
CA ASN A 217 -11.94 10.17 5.59
C ASN A 217 -12.42 8.77 6.00
N GLY A 218 -11.52 7.80 6.11
CA GLY A 218 -11.80 6.44 6.59
C GLY A 218 -10.83 6.07 7.71
N LEU A 219 -11.25 5.25 8.67
CA LEU A 219 -10.35 4.81 9.76
C LEU A 219 -9.64 3.51 9.38
N TRP A 220 -10.40 2.52 8.94
CA TRP A 220 -9.92 1.22 8.52
C TRP A 220 -10.81 0.69 7.40
N GLU A 221 -10.19 0.33 6.29
CA GLU A 221 -10.83 -0.21 5.09
C GLU A 221 -10.34 -1.64 4.80
N GLY A 222 -9.58 -2.26 5.71
CA GLY A 222 -9.17 -3.67 5.65
C GLY A 222 -10.22 -4.64 6.20
N VAL A 223 -9.94 -5.94 6.12
CA VAL A 223 -10.79 -7.00 6.68
C VAL A 223 -10.91 -6.80 8.21
N PRO A 224 -12.08 -6.99 8.83
CA PRO A 224 -13.33 -7.50 8.27
C PRO A 224 -14.26 -6.46 7.64
N PHE A 225 -13.92 -5.18 7.71
CA PHE A 225 -14.82 -4.07 7.35
C PHE A 225 -14.69 -3.59 5.91
N GLY A 226 -13.62 -3.98 5.22
CA GLY A 226 -13.39 -3.68 3.81
C GLY A 226 -12.31 -4.56 3.18
N THR A 227 -11.83 -4.13 2.02
CA THR A 227 -10.89 -4.89 1.18
C THR A 227 -9.68 -4.09 0.74
N ASP A 228 -9.36 -2.97 1.39
CA ASP A 228 -8.19 -2.17 1.04
C ASP A 228 -6.91 -2.98 1.26
N ALA A 229 -6.08 -3.06 0.22
CA ALA A 229 -4.86 -3.85 0.27
C ALA A 229 -3.80 -3.29 1.24
N THR A 230 -3.78 -1.97 1.48
CA THR A 230 -2.77 -1.33 2.34
C THR A 230 -3.04 -1.65 3.81
N ASP A 231 -4.29 -1.54 4.24
CA ASP A 231 -4.70 -1.90 5.60
C ASP A 231 -4.50 -3.41 5.85
N ASN A 232 -4.92 -4.25 4.89
CA ASN A 232 -4.73 -5.70 5.00
C ASN A 232 -3.25 -6.11 5.07
N LYS A 233 -2.34 -5.45 4.35
CA LYS A 233 -0.89 -5.70 4.48
C LYS A 233 -0.40 -5.54 5.91
N THR A 234 -0.81 -4.46 6.58
CA THR A 234 -0.47 -4.19 7.98
C THR A 234 -1.04 -5.26 8.90
N GLN A 235 -2.29 -5.68 8.67
CA GLN A 235 -2.93 -6.73 9.46
C GLN A 235 -2.25 -8.08 9.31
N LEU A 236 -1.93 -8.52 8.09
CA LEU A 236 -1.25 -9.79 7.85
C LEU A 236 0.15 -9.79 8.48
N TRP A 237 0.85 -8.66 8.41
CA TRP A 237 2.13 -8.48 9.08
C TRP A 237 1.98 -8.64 10.59
N PHE A 238 1.01 -7.95 11.18
CA PHE A 238 0.75 -7.97 12.62
C PHE A 238 0.35 -9.37 13.12
N VAL A 239 -0.49 -10.09 12.38
CA VAL A 239 -0.94 -11.46 12.71
C VAL A 239 0.25 -12.42 12.78
N TYR A 240 1.18 -12.35 11.82
CA TYR A 240 2.40 -13.16 11.87
C TYR A 240 3.24 -12.84 13.11
N LEU A 241 3.42 -11.54 13.41
CA LEU A 241 4.20 -11.10 14.57
C LEU A 241 3.57 -11.56 15.89
N LEU A 242 2.24 -11.52 16.00
CA LEU A 242 1.51 -12.06 17.16
C LEU A 242 1.70 -13.57 17.29
N PHE A 243 1.59 -14.32 16.19
CA PHE A 243 1.84 -15.76 16.19
C PHE A 243 3.26 -16.09 16.68
N LEU A 244 4.28 -15.37 16.18
CA LEU A 244 5.67 -15.54 16.62
C LEU A 244 5.83 -15.15 18.10
N LEU A 245 5.22 -14.04 18.53
CA LEU A 245 5.28 -13.57 19.91
C LEU A 245 4.68 -14.60 20.88
N PHE A 246 3.49 -15.12 20.56
CA PHE A 246 2.82 -16.11 21.40
C PHE A 246 3.55 -17.45 21.42
N SER A 247 4.29 -17.78 20.36
CA SER A 247 5.20 -18.94 20.36
C SER A 247 6.38 -18.79 21.34
N LEU A 248 6.69 -17.55 21.77
CA LEU A 248 7.84 -17.15 22.58
C LEU A 248 7.49 -16.72 24.02
N ILE A 249 6.29 -17.04 24.51
CA ILE A 249 5.82 -16.62 25.86
C ILE A 249 6.77 -17.09 26.97
N GLY A 250 7.37 -18.28 26.83
CA GLY A 250 8.35 -18.79 27.79
C GLY A 250 9.58 -17.90 27.86
N SER A 251 10.15 -17.58 26.70
CA SER A 251 11.30 -16.69 26.55
C SER A 251 11.06 -15.28 27.06
N LEU A 252 9.85 -14.73 26.85
CA LEU A 252 9.47 -13.44 27.43
C LEU A 252 9.49 -13.46 28.97
N LYS A 253 9.21 -14.61 29.56
CA LYS A 253 9.25 -14.85 31.02
C LYS A 253 10.62 -15.33 31.51
N GLY A 254 11.66 -15.29 30.65
CA GLY A 254 13.00 -15.78 30.98
C GLY A 254 13.10 -17.31 31.11
N LYS A 255 12.10 -18.06 30.62
CA LYS A 255 12.02 -19.52 30.69
C LYS A 255 11.84 -20.11 29.28
N PRO A 256 12.87 -20.11 28.41
CA PRO A 256 12.81 -20.63 27.03
C PRO A 256 12.21 -22.05 26.90
N LYS A 257 12.41 -22.92 27.89
CA LYS A 257 11.84 -24.28 27.91
C LYS A 257 10.30 -24.30 27.87
N LEU A 258 9.65 -23.20 28.25
CA LEU A 258 8.20 -23.05 28.23
C LEU A 258 7.65 -22.55 26.88
N ASP A 259 8.52 -22.24 25.91
CA ASP A 259 8.07 -21.88 24.56
C ASP A 259 7.28 -23.01 23.91
N LEU A 260 6.38 -22.64 23.00
CA LEU A 260 5.49 -23.58 22.31
C LEU A 260 6.25 -24.45 21.31
N VAL A 261 7.39 -23.97 20.83
CA VAL A 261 8.21 -24.61 19.80
C VAL A 261 9.67 -24.69 20.23
N SER A 262 10.45 -25.53 19.55
CA SER A 262 11.89 -25.66 19.80
C SER A 262 12.67 -24.39 19.41
N SER A 263 13.86 -24.18 20.00
CA SER A 263 14.73 -23.04 19.63
C SER A 263 15.06 -23.01 18.14
N LYS A 264 15.26 -24.17 17.50
CA LYS A 264 15.49 -24.25 16.05
C LYS A 264 14.27 -23.79 15.25
N THR A 265 13.07 -24.19 15.68
CA THR A 265 11.81 -23.74 15.06
C THR A 265 11.61 -22.24 15.25
N VAL A 266 11.90 -21.68 16.43
CA VAL A 266 11.91 -20.22 16.66
C VAL A 266 12.80 -19.53 15.64
N GLY A 267 14.01 -20.07 15.41
CA GLY A 267 14.92 -19.51 14.42
C GLY A 267 14.29 -19.41 13.03
N TRP A 268 13.66 -20.49 12.55
CA TRP A 268 12.95 -20.49 11.28
C TRP A 268 11.75 -19.53 11.25
N LEU A 269 10.97 -19.45 12.32
CA LEU A 269 9.84 -18.51 12.39
C LEU A 269 10.30 -17.04 12.41
N ALA A 270 11.44 -16.74 13.03
CA ALA A 270 12.01 -15.39 13.01
C ALA A 270 12.60 -15.01 11.64
N VAL A 271 13.19 -15.95 10.90
CA VAL A 271 13.53 -15.72 9.48
C VAL A 271 12.26 -15.58 8.65
N GLY A 272 11.25 -16.39 8.93
CA GLY A 272 9.94 -16.33 8.29
C GLY A 272 9.24 -14.99 8.48
N SER A 273 9.36 -14.33 9.64
CA SER A 273 8.80 -12.98 9.84
C SER A 273 9.47 -11.95 8.94
N PHE A 274 10.78 -12.04 8.75
CA PHE A 274 11.51 -11.17 7.82
C PHE A 274 11.07 -11.41 6.37
N VAL A 275 10.97 -12.67 5.93
CA VAL A 275 10.48 -13.02 4.59
C VAL A 275 9.04 -12.55 4.38
N ASN A 276 8.15 -12.77 5.35
CA ASN A 276 6.77 -12.29 5.33
C ASN A 276 6.73 -10.77 5.19
N THR A 277 7.61 -10.07 5.91
CA THR A 277 7.69 -8.61 5.83
C THR A 277 8.17 -8.17 4.45
N LEU A 278 9.22 -8.78 3.89
CA LEU A 278 9.65 -8.49 2.52
C LEU A 278 8.51 -8.72 1.52
N PHE A 279 7.82 -9.86 1.60
CA PHE A 279 6.69 -10.14 0.72
C PHE A 279 5.63 -9.03 0.79
N ILE A 280 5.22 -8.63 1.99
CA ILE A 280 4.20 -7.60 2.21
C ILE A 280 4.63 -6.24 1.65
N PHE A 281 5.87 -5.82 1.90
CA PHE A 281 6.38 -4.52 1.47
C PHE A 281 6.80 -4.48 -0.01
N LEU A 282 7.03 -5.63 -0.64
CA LEU A 282 7.30 -5.73 -2.07
C LEU A 282 6.03 -5.63 -2.91
N ILE A 283 4.85 -5.96 -2.36
CA ILE A 283 3.58 -5.74 -3.04
C ILE A 283 3.40 -4.24 -3.29
N PRO A 284 3.24 -3.78 -4.54
CA PRO A 284 3.14 -2.35 -4.88
C PRO A 284 2.10 -1.61 -4.01
N HIS A 285 2.46 -0.40 -3.58
CA HIS A 285 1.56 0.44 -2.80
C HIS A 285 0.37 0.88 -3.67
N SER A 286 -0.85 0.75 -3.17
CA SER A 286 -2.11 1.08 -3.87
C SER A 286 -2.58 0.08 -4.95
N ILE A 287 -2.06 -1.15 -4.97
CA ILE A 287 -2.67 -2.22 -5.78
C ILE A 287 -3.99 -2.60 -5.12
N GLN A 288 -5.05 -2.74 -5.90
CA GLN A 288 -6.33 -3.25 -5.41
C GLN A 288 -6.59 -4.57 -6.10
N PHE A 289 -6.85 -5.60 -5.30
CA PHE A 289 -7.32 -6.89 -5.78
C PHE A 289 -8.86 -6.93 -5.74
N THR A 290 -9.44 -7.95 -6.36
CA THR A 290 -10.90 -8.12 -6.28
C THR A 290 -11.32 -8.35 -4.83
N PRO A 291 -12.49 -7.83 -4.39
CA PRO A 291 -12.93 -7.96 -3.01
C PRO A 291 -12.96 -9.41 -2.50
N ASN A 292 -13.48 -10.33 -3.31
CA ASN A 292 -13.55 -11.75 -2.97
C ASN A 292 -12.16 -12.36 -2.75
N PHE A 293 -11.21 -12.08 -3.65
CA PHE A 293 -9.84 -12.55 -3.52
C PHE A 293 -9.19 -12.04 -2.23
N THR A 294 -9.33 -10.73 -1.95
CA THR A 294 -8.79 -10.12 -0.74
C THR A 294 -9.35 -10.76 0.53
N ILE A 295 -10.68 -10.91 0.62
CA ILE A 295 -11.36 -11.50 1.78
C ILE A 295 -10.89 -12.94 2.00
N THR A 296 -10.88 -13.76 0.94
CA THR A 296 -10.45 -15.16 1.02
C THR A 296 -9.01 -15.26 1.50
N VAL A 297 -8.08 -14.54 0.87
CA VAL A 297 -6.65 -14.59 1.26
C VAL A 297 -6.45 -14.15 2.70
N CYS A 298 -7.08 -13.05 3.12
CA CYS A 298 -6.90 -12.52 4.47
C CYS A 298 -7.43 -13.47 5.53
N TRP A 299 -8.65 -13.98 5.38
CA TRP A 299 -9.22 -14.91 6.34
C TRP A 299 -8.51 -16.26 6.35
N SER A 300 -8.10 -16.78 5.20
CA SER A 300 -7.28 -18.00 5.14
C SER A 300 -5.96 -17.83 5.87
N TYR A 301 -5.27 -16.71 5.68
CA TYR A 301 -4.01 -16.41 6.37
C TYR A 301 -4.19 -16.29 7.89
N ILE A 302 -5.19 -15.52 8.33
CA ILE A 302 -5.51 -15.35 9.75
C ILE A 302 -5.89 -16.70 10.37
N GLY A 303 -6.81 -17.43 9.73
CA GLY A 303 -7.26 -18.74 10.17
C GLY A 303 -6.13 -19.75 10.26
N PHE A 304 -5.21 -19.76 9.29
CA PHE A 304 -4.03 -20.62 9.30
C PHE A 304 -3.15 -20.40 10.54
N PHE A 305 -2.77 -19.16 10.84
CA PHE A 305 -1.90 -18.88 11.99
C PHE A 305 -2.62 -19.08 13.34
N VAL A 306 -3.92 -18.79 13.41
CA VAL A 306 -4.72 -19.11 14.60
C VAL A 306 -4.79 -20.62 14.82
N LEU A 307 -5.10 -21.40 13.78
CA LEU A 307 -5.18 -22.85 13.87
C LEU A 307 -3.82 -23.46 14.25
N LEU A 308 -2.74 -23.00 13.61
CA LEU A 308 -1.39 -23.45 13.90
C LEU A 308 -1.00 -23.16 15.36
N TYR A 309 -1.33 -21.97 15.86
CA TYR A 309 -1.13 -21.62 17.27
C TYR A 309 -1.88 -22.56 18.21
N LEU A 310 -3.17 -22.82 17.94
CA LEU A 310 -4.00 -23.70 18.76
C LEU A 310 -3.46 -25.14 18.79
N ILE A 311 -3.03 -25.67 17.64
CA ILE A 311 -2.41 -27.00 17.53
C ILE A 311 -1.14 -27.08 18.41
N LEU A 312 -0.27 -26.08 18.30
CA LEU A 312 0.98 -26.02 19.09
C LEU A 312 0.69 -25.90 20.59
N LEU A 313 -0.30 -25.11 20.97
CA LEU A 313 -0.73 -24.94 22.35
C LEU A 313 -1.28 -26.25 22.94
N ILE A 314 -2.18 -26.93 22.22
CA ILE A 314 -2.74 -28.23 22.64
C ILE A 314 -1.63 -29.26 22.82
N LYS A 315 -0.70 -29.37 21.85
CA LYS A 315 0.44 -30.30 21.94
C LYS A 315 1.32 -30.03 23.17
N LYS A 316 1.54 -28.77 23.54
CA LYS A 316 2.31 -28.40 24.73
C LYS A 316 1.59 -28.75 26.03
N LEU A 317 0.27 -28.59 26.07
CA LEU A 317 -0.55 -28.93 27.24
C LEU A 317 -0.62 -30.45 27.45
N THR A 318 -0.80 -31.24 26.38
CA THR A 318 -0.85 -32.71 26.48
C THR A 318 0.48 -33.34 26.84
N SER A 319 1.61 -32.80 26.34
CA SER A 319 2.95 -33.29 26.72
C SER A 319 3.26 -33.05 28.20
N LYS A 320 2.69 -32.01 28.81
CA LYS A 320 2.86 -31.72 30.24
C LYS A 320 2.03 -32.64 31.14
N SER A 321 0.94 -33.21 30.62
CA SER A 321 0.08 -34.15 31.36
C SER A 321 0.66 -35.56 31.45
N HIS A 322 1.47 -35.99 30.47
CA HIS A 322 2.08 -37.33 30.43
C HIS A 322 3.44 -37.43 31.14
N GLY A 323 3.98 -36.29 31.59
CA GLY A 323 5.25 -36.21 32.35
C GLY A 323 5.06 -35.98 33.84
N LYS A 324 3.86 -36.25 34.36
CA LYS A 324 3.54 -36.31 35.78
C LYS A 324 3.22 -37.74 36.17
#